data_AF-A0A2Z2CEV2-F1
#
_entry.id   AF-A0A2Z2CEV2-F1
#
_cell.length_a   1.000
_cell.length_b   1.000
_cell.length_c   1.000
_cell.angle_alpha   90.00
_cell.angle_beta   90.00
_cell.angle_gamma   90.00
#
_symmetry.space_group_name_H-M   'P 1'
#
loop_
_entity.id
_entity.type
_entity.pdbx_description
1 polymer ?
#
loop_
_entity_poly.entity_id
_entity_poly.type
_entity_poly.pdbx_seq_one_letter_code
_entity_poly.pdbx_strand_id
1 'polypeptide(L)' 'FIDLPTPSNISSWWNFGSLLGLCLIMQILTGLFLAMHYTPDTTTAFSSVMHICRDVNYGWI' A
#
# COMPACT_ATOMS: atom_id res chain seq x y z
N PHE A 1 -17.99 -2.61 -15.83
CA PHE A 1 -17.21 -1.38 -16.04
C PHE A 1 -17.43 -0.79 -17.43
N ILE A 2 -17.54 -1.62 -18.47
CA ILE A 2 -17.63 -1.16 -19.87
C ILE A 2 -18.93 -0.40 -20.18
N ASP A 3 -20.07 -0.78 -19.58
CA ASP A 3 -21.36 -0.12 -19.85
C ASP A 3 -21.93 0.63 -18.62
N LEU A 4 -21.12 1.49 -17.99
CA LEU A 4 -21.63 2.41 -16.96
C LEU A 4 -21.92 3.78 -17.59
N PRO A 5 -23.19 4.24 -17.65
CA PRO A 5 -23.48 5.59 -18.10
C PRO A 5 -22.90 6.60 -17.10
N THR A 6 -21.91 7.36 -17.53
CA THR A 6 -21.27 8.41 -16.74
C THR A 6 -21.54 9.78 -17.38
N PRO A 7 -21.75 10.84 -16.58
CA PRO A 7 -21.97 12.17 -17.13
C PRO A 7 -20.76 12.64 -17.93
N SER A 8 -20.99 13.27 -19.10
CA SER A 8 -19.93 13.67 -20.04
C SER A 8 -19.01 14.79 -19.53
N ASN A 9 -19.40 15.50 -18.47
CA ASN A 9 -18.64 16.63 -17.90
C ASN A 9 -18.11 16.34 -16.48
N ILE A 10 -17.69 15.11 -16.20
CA ILE A 10 -17.01 14.80 -14.93
C ILE A 10 -15.65 15.48 -14.88
N SER A 11 -15.38 16.16 -13.76
CA SER A 11 -14.09 16.79 -13.51
C SER A 11 -13.06 15.77 -13.02
N SER A 12 -11.77 16.14 -13.03
CA SER A 12 -10.68 15.28 -12.55
C SER A 12 -10.87 14.78 -11.11
N TRP A 13 -11.66 15.48 -10.28
CA TRP A 13 -11.99 15.10 -8.91
C TRP A 13 -12.69 13.74 -8.79
N TRP A 14 -13.43 13.32 -9.81
CA TRP A 14 -14.07 11.99 -9.81
C TRP A 14 -13.07 10.84 -9.87
N ASN A 15 -11.82 11.08 -10.29
CA ASN A 15 -10.77 10.05 -10.30
C ASN A 15 -10.30 9.68 -8.88
N PHE A 16 -10.54 10.52 -7.86
CA PHE A 16 -10.08 10.21 -6.50
C PHE A 16 -10.67 8.90 -5.96
N GLY A 17 -11.88 8.53 -6.38
CA GLY A 17 -12.47 7.24 -6.02
C GLY A 17 -11.65 6.04 -6.50
N SER A 18 -11.20 6.05 -7.76
CA SER A 18 -10.36 4.96 -8.30
C SER A 18 -8.94 5.00 -7.73
N LEU A 19 -8.38 6.20 -7.51
CA LEU A 19 -7.11 6.39 -6.83
C LEU A 19 -7.11 5.81 -5.40
N LEU A 20 -8.19 5.99 -4.64
CA LEU A 20 -8.34 5.38 -3.31
C LEU A 20 -8.39 3.85 -3.37
N GLY A 21 -9.08 3.28 -4.36
CA GLY A 21 -9.08 1.83 -4.59
C GLY A 21 -7.69 1.29 -4.91
N LEU A 22 -6.94 1.99 -5.77
CA LEU A 22 -5.56 1.64 -6.08
C LEU A 22 -4.66 1.76 -4.83
N CYS A 23 -4.80 2.84 -4.07
CA CYS A 23 -4.06 3.05 -2.82
C CYS A 23 -4.29 1.90 -1.83
N LEU A 24 -5.55 1.48 -1.66
CA LEU A 24 -5.89 0.37 -0.77
C LEU A 24 -5.20 -0.94 -1.18
N ILE A 25 -5.23 -1.27 -2.47
CA ILE A 25 -4.56 -2.47 -3.00
C ILE A 25 -3.05 -2.38 -2.75
N MET A 26 -2.42 -1.24 -3.04
CA MET A 26 -0.99 -1.05 -2.79
C MET A 26 -0.63 -1.21 -1.31
N GLN A 27 -1.42 -0.62 -0.40
CA GLN A 27 -1.19 -0.72 1.04
C GLN A 27 -1.36 -2.14 1.58
N ILE A 28 -2.34 -2.90 1.09
CA ILE A 28 -2.53 -4.30 1.51
C ILE A 28 -1.36 -5.16 1.05
N LEU A 29 -0.94 -5.01 -0.21
CA LEU A 29 0.15 -5.82 -0.76
C LEU A 29 1.47 -5.51 -0.05
N THR A 30 1.87 -4.24 0.02
CA THR A 30 3.09 -3.81 0.72
C THR A 30 3.06 -4.19 2.19
N GLY A 31 1.94 -3.92 2.89
CA GLY A 31 1.76 -4.27 4.29
C GLY A 31 1.89 -5.78 4.57
N LEU A 32 1.40 -6.63 3.66
CA LEU A 32 1.53 -8.08 3.79
C LEU A 32 3.00 -8.53 3.67
N PHE A 33 3.77 -7.98 2.75
CA PHE A 33 5.21 -8.27 2.63
C PHE A 33 6.00 -7.74 3.82
N LEU A 34 5.68 -6.55 4.34
CA LEU A 34 6.30 -6.01 5.55
C LEU A 34 6.00 -6.90 6.76
N ALA A 35 4.75 -7.38 6.90
CA ALA A 35 4.34 -8.25 8.01
C ALA A 35 5.09 -9.59 8.04
N MET A 36 5.59 -10.10 6.90
CA MET A 36 6.41 -11.32 6.87
C MET A 36 7.77 -11.16 7.58
N HIS A 37 8.28 -9.93 7.69
CA HIS A 37 9.58 -9.62 8.28
C HIS A 37 9.49 -8.83 9.58
N TYR A 38 8.31 -8.30 9.92
CA TYR A 38 8.08 -7.53 11.14
C TYR A 38 7.88 -8.45 12.35
N THR A 39 8.50 -8.09 13.49
CA THR A 39 8.28 -8.79 14.77
C THR A 39 7.56 -7.86 15.75
N PRO A 40 6.40 -8.26 16.31
CA PRO A 40 5.55 -7.37 17.11
C PRO A 40 6.01 -7.18 18.57
N ASP A 41 7.14 -7.76 18.97
CA ASP A 41 7.64 -7.65 20.34
C ASP A 41 8.26 -6.26 20.59
N THR A 42 7.94 -5.62 21.70
CA THR A 42 8.41 -4.24 22.00
C THR A 42 9.93 -4.07 22.02
N THR A 43 10.69 -5.14 22.30
CA THR A 43 12.16 -5.10 22.32
C THR A 43 12.77 -5.24 20.93
N THR A 44 12.05 -5.86 19.98
CA THR A 44 12.54 -6.13 18.62
C THR A 44 11.76 -5.43 17.50
N ALA A 45 10.68 -4.72 17.83
CA ALA A 45 9.86 -4.00 16.86
C ALA A 45 10.70 -3.01 16.03
N PHE A 46 11.50 -2.18 16.69
CA PHE A 46 12.35 -1.20 16.00
C PHE A 46 13.48 -1.88 15.20
N SER A 47 14.13 -2.90 15.76
CA SER A 47 15.21 -3.61 15.05
C SER A 47 14.68 -4.38 13.84
N SER A 48 13.46 -4.89 13.89
CA SER A 48 12.82 -5.57 12.75
C SER A 48 12.55 -4.63 11.58
N VAL A 49 12.18 -3.37 11.82
CA VAL A 49 12.06 -2.34 10.77
C VAL A 49 13.42 -2.00 10.16
N MET A 50 14.45 -1.86 11.00
CA MET A 50 15.82 -1.63 10.51
C MET A 50 16.33 -2.79 9.64
N HIS A 51 16.01 -4.03 10.03
CA HIS A 51 16.30 -5.23 9.23
C HIS A 51 15.56 -5.21 7.88
N ILE A 52 14.28 -4.82 7.86
CA ILE A 52 13.52 -4.66 6.61
C ILE A 52 14.21 -3.66 5.66
N CYS A 53 14.61 -2.48 6.15
CA CYS A 53 15.16 -1.47 5.25
C CYS A 53 16.60 -1.78 4.77
N ARG A 54 17.40 -2.53 5.54
CA ARG A 54 18.84 -2.73 5.26
C ARG A 54 19.17 -4.11 4.70
N ASP A 55 18.46 -5.14 5.16
CA ASP A 55 18.84 -6.53 4.93
C ASP A 55 17.81 -7.28 4.05
N VAL A 56 16.57 -6.80 3.95
CA VAL A 56 15.56 -7.37 3.04
C VAL A 56 15.71 -6.77 1.64
N ASN A 57 15.73 -7.63 0.62
CA ASN A 57 15.81 -7.20 -0.78
C ASN A 57 14.63 -6.29 -1.13
N TYR A 58 14.92 -5.07 -1.59
CA TYR A 58 13.93 -4.01 -1.85
C TYR A 58 13.06 -3.64 -0.63
N GLY A 59 13.43 -4.00 0.60
CA GLY A 59 12.60 -3.68 1.76
C GLY A 59 12.52 -2.18 2.10
N TRP A 60 13.31 -1.34 1.43
CA TRP A 60 13.25 0.12 1.54
C TRP A 60 12.35 0.80 0.50
N ILE A 61 11.90 0.08 -0.53
CA ILE A 61 10.99 0.58 -1.57
C ILE A 61 9.53 0.35 -1.16
#